data_AF-A0AAQ2ISH6-F1
#
_entry.id   AF-A0AAQ2ISH6-F1
#
_cell.length_a   1.000
_cell.length_b   1.000
_cell.length_c   1.000
_cell.angle_alpha   90.00
_cell.angle_beta   90.00
_cell.angle_gamma   90.00
#
_symmetry.space_group_name_H-M   'P 1'
#
loop_
_entity.id
_entity.type
_entity.pdbx_description
1 polymer ?
#
loop_
_entity_poly.entity_id
_entity_poly.type
_entity_poly.pdbx_seq_one_letter_code
_entity_poly.pdbx_strand_id
1 'polypeptide(L)'
;MTSLLFGAAGFTLVGYLIGKLFVRFNPALMLIGLFPLYGMWIGISELDNKYFATVFFVIGMILNFNRPLTYARSRISDVVGTIRLRKLSNDFASNIEAQKQQAERDLYEQKRQVEQELKRQKKEAEQDLQRQRREAEEAIKREAENLRKEREHYEREQSNNQNKTNSEQSSSTQSNKQHLNPLVFADACEILGLGQGKTLKEYKAAYLKLMKLYHSDKLAGLSDELRKQEEERAKALNVAWGTVKKKLK
;
A
#
# COMPACT_ATOMS: atom_id res chain seq x y z
N MET A 1 -20.99 -0.57 -17.51
CA MET A 1 -20.67 0.81 -17.97
C MET A 1 -20.86 0.99 -19.48
N THR A 2 -20.57 -0.02 -20.30
CA THR A 2 -20.74 0.03 -21.76
C THR A 2 -22.19 0.24 -22.21
N SER A 3 -23.18 -0.41 -21.58
CA SER A 3 -24.60 -0.25 -21.90
C SER A 3 -25.13 1.19 -21.73
N LEU A 4 -24.66 1.90 -20.70
CA LEU A 4 -25.03 3.31 -20.45
C LEU A 4 -24.41 4.25 -21.49
N LEU A 5 -23.17 3.98 -21.94
CA LEU A 5 -22.51 4.76 -22.99
C LEU A 5 -23.18 4.57 -24.35
N PHE A 6 -23.54 3.34 -24.71
CA PHE A 6 -24.31 3.07 -25.94
C PHE A 6 -25.70 3.70 -25.88
N GLY A 7 -26.37 3.66 -24.72
CA GLY A 7 -27.63 4.37 -24.51
C GLY A 7 -27.50 5.88 -24.69
N ALA A 8 -26.50 6.51 -24.06
CA ALA A 8 -26.25 7.95 -24.18
C ALA A 8 -25.99 8.38 -25.64
N ALA A 9 -25.15 7.64 -26.37
CA ALA A 9 -24.88 7.91 -27.77
C ALA A 9 -26.14 7.78 -28.63
N GLY A 10 -26.94 6.74 -28.39
CA GLY A 10 -28.24 6.54 -29.05
C GLY A 10 -29.21 7.69 -28.82
N PHE A 11 -29.44 8.07 -27.55
CA PHE A 11 -30.35 9.18 -27.22
C PHE A 11 -29.87 10.52 -27.77
N THR A 12 -28.57 10.77 -27.77
CA THR A 12 -27.99 11.98 -28.36
C THR A 12 -28.20 12.02 -29.88
N LEU A 13 -28.01 10.90 -30.57
CA LEU A 13 -28.19 10.80 -32.02
C LEU A 13 -29.67 10.95 -32.41
N VAL A 14 -30.58 10.32 -31.68
CA VAL A 14 -32.03 10.46 -31.91
C VAL A 14 -32.48 11.89 -31.62
N GLY A 15 -32.02 12.49 -30.52
CA GLY A 15 -32.28 13.89 -30.20
C GLY A 15 -31.76 14.84 -31.28
N TYR A 16 -30.59 14.55 -31.85
CA TYR A 16 -30.02 15.32 -32.96
C TYR A 16 -30.85 15.21 -34.25
N LEU A 17 -31.29 14.00 -34.63
CA LEU A 17 -32.13 13.78 -35.80
C LEU A 17 -33.49 14.49 -35.67
N ILE A 18 -34.12 14.39 -34.50
CA ILE A 18 -35.39 15.08 -34.23
C ILE A 18 -35.16 16.59 -34.20
N GLY A 19 -34.09 17.08 -33.57
CA GLY A 19 -33.72 18.50 -33.59
C GLY A 19 -33.60 19.06 -35.01
N LYS A 20 -33.20 18.23 -35.99
CA LYS A 20 -33.08 18.64 -37.40
C LYS A 20 -34.42 18.98 -38.03
N LEU A 21 -35.50 18.30 -37.62
CA LEU A 21 -36.87 18.58 -38.08
C LEU A 21 -37.39 19.93 -37.58
N PHE A 22 -36.83 20.44 -36.48
CA PHE A 22 -37.16 21.75 -35.92
C PHE A 22 -36.30 22.90 -36.48
N VAL A 23 -35.29 22.60 -37.30
CA VAL A 23 -34.45 23.61 -37.94
C VAL A 23 -35.30 24.40 -38.95
N ARG A 24 -35.36 25.73 -38.78
CA ARG A 24 -36.16 26.72 -39.54
C ARG A 24 -37.63 26.89 -39.13
N PHE A 25 -38.11 26.29 -38.03
CA PHE A 25 -39.47 26.52 -37.48
C PHE A 25 -40.60 26.45 -38.53
N ASN A 26 -40.49 25.54 -39.51
CA ASN A 26 -41.57 25.34 -40.47
C ASN A 26 -42.74 24.63 -39.74
N PRO A 27 -43.95 25.22 -39.71
CA PRO A 27 -45.07 24.69 -38.93
C PRO A 27 -45.48 23.25 -39.33
N ALA A 28 -45.35 22.90 -40.61
CA ALA A 28 -45.65 21.55 -41.08
C ALA A 28 -44.62 20.52 -40.59
N LEU A 29 -43.33 20.87 -40.60
CA LEU A 29 -42.26 20.01 -40.09
C LEU A 29 -42.28 19.91 -38.56
N MET A 30 -42.69 20.98 -37.86
CA MET A 30 -42.90 20.94 -36.40
C MET A 30 -44.02 19.98 -36.00
N LEU A 31 -45.14 19.97 -36.72
CA LEU A 31 -46.24 19.02 -36.47
C LEU A 31 -45.78 17.57 -36.68
N ILE A 32 -45.03 17.32 -37.75
CA ILE A 32 -44.46 16.00 -38.04
C ILE A 32 -43.42 15.60 -36.98
N GLY A 33 -42.64 16.54 -36.45
CA GLY A 33 -41.65 16.30 -35.39
C GLY A 33 -42.23 16.14 -33.98
N LEU A 34 -43.42 16.71 -33.70
CA LEU A 34 -44.09 16.61 -32.40
C LEU A 34 -44.71 15.22 -32.15
N PHE A 35 -45.20 14.57 -33.20
CA PHE A 35 -45.76 13.22 -33.11
C PHE A 35 -44.76 12.16 -32.56
N PRO A 36 -43.53 12.03 -33.09
CA PRO A 36 -42.54 11.12 -32.53
C PRO A 36 -42.02 11.57 -31.16
N LEU A 37 -41.99 12.87 -30.86
CA LEU A 37 -41.62 13.36 -29.51
C LEU A 37 -42.59 12.86 -28.44
N TYR A 38 -43.89 12.87 -28.74
CA TYR A 38 -44.91 12.39 -27.82
C TYR A 38 -44.80 10.87 -27.60
N GLY A 39 -44.61 10.09 -28.66
CA GLY A 39 -44.36 8.65 -28.56
C GLY A 39 -43.08 8.31 -27.79
N MET A 40 -42.02 9.09 -28.00
CA MET A 40 -40.75 8.91 -27.31
C MET A 40 -40.83 9.31 -25.83
N TRP A 41 -41.61 10.35 -25.49
CA TRP A 41 -41.86 10.75 -24.10
C TRP A 41 -42.51 9.62 -23.29
N ILE A 42 -43.48 8.91 -23.88
CA ILE A 42 -44.12 7.74 -23.26
C ILE A 42 -43.08 6.65 -23.03
N GLY A 43 -42.27 6.30 -24.04
CA GLY A 43 -41.24 5.27 -23.90
C GLY A 43 -40.12 5.62 -22.90
N ILE A 44 -39.74 6.90 -22.80
CA ILE A 44 -38.72 7.37 -21.83
C ILE A 44 -39.26 7.35 -20.40
N SER A 45 -40.57 7.52 -20.21
CA SER A 45 -41.19 7.50 -18.87
C SER A 45 -41.16 6.13 -18.20
N GLU A 46 -41.05 5.05 -18.97
CA GLU A 46 -40.95 3.67 -18.49
C GLU A 46 -39.50 3.23 -18.21
N LEU A 47 -38.50 4.04 -18.57
CA LEU A 47 -37.10 3.73 -18.29
C LEU A 47 -36.73 4.04 -16.84
N ASP A 48 -36.08 3.10 -16.16
CA ASP A 48 -35.53 3.30 -14.81
C ASP A 48 -34.62 4.54 -14.72
N ASN A 49 -33.97 4.90 -15.83
CA ASN A 49 -33.07 6.04 -15.95
C ASN A 49 -33.66 7.21 -16.76
N LYS A 50 -34.93 7.56 -16.48
CA LYS A 50 -35.66 8.65 -17.16
C LYS A 50 -34.89 9.97 -17.28
N TYR A 51 -34.19 10.38 -16.21
CA TYR A 51 -33.44 11.63 -16.20
C TYR A 51 -32.21 11.58 -17.11
N PHE A 52 -31.52 10.44 -17.14
CA PHE A 52 -30.36 10.24 -18.01
C PHE A 52 -30.76 10.30 -19.48
N ALA A 53 -31.78 9.53 -19.88
CA ALA A 53 -32.27 9.51 -21.26
C ALA A 53 -32.75 10.91 -21.72
N THR A 54 -33.48 11.61 -20.86
CA THR A 54 -34.00 12.95 -21.15
C THR A 54 -32.87 13.98 -21.33
N VAL A 55 -31.84 13.95 -20.48
CA VAL A 55 -30.71 14.90 -20.57
C VAL A 55 -29.93 14.72 -21.87
N PHE A 56 -29.56 13.50 -22.24
CA PHE A 56 -28.82 13.25 -23.49
C PHE A 56 -29.66 13.53 -24.73
N PHE A 57 -30.96 13.27 -24.68
CA PHE A 57 -31.90 13.62 -25.72
C PHE A 57 -31.97 15.14 -25.96
N VAL A 58 -32.11 15.91 -24.88
CA VAL A 58 -32.14 17.39 -24.93
C VAL A 58 -30.82 17.95 -25.43
N ILE A 59 -29.68 17.40 -24.99
CA ILE A 59 -28.36 17.78 -25.50
C ILE A 59 -28.29 17.55 -27.01
N GLY A 60 -28.71 16.38 -27.49
CA GLY A 60 -28.78 16.05 -28.91
C GLY A 60 -29.63 17.05 -29.71
N MET A 61 -30.80 17.43 -29.17
CA MET A 61 -31.69 18.41 -29.79
C MET A 61 -31.04 19.79 -29.88
N ILE A 62 -30.40 20.25 -28.79
CA ILE A 62 -29.74 21.57 -28.72
C ILE A 62 -28.58 21.67 -29.71
N LEU A 63 -27.81 20.59 -29.89
CA LEU A 63 -26.65 20.55 -30.80
C LEU A 63 -27.01 20.90 -32.26
N ASN A 64 -28.26 20.72 -32.68
CA ASN A 64 -28.68 21.02 -34.06
C ASN A 64 -29.00 22.49 -34.30
N PHE A 65 -29.28 23.24 -33.24
CA PHE A 65 -29.50 24.66 -33.38
C PHE A 65 -28.14 25.35 -33.43
N ASN A 66 -27.56 25.54 -34.62
CA ASN A 66 -26.26 26.21 -34.79
C ASN A 66 -26.24 27.72 -34.40
N ARG A 67 -27.30 28.25 -33.76
CA ARG A 67 -27.41 29.64 -33.25
C ARG A 67 -28.21 29.77 -31.93
N PRO A 68 -27.95 29.02 -30.82
CA PRO A 68 -29.00 28.80 -29.83
C PRO A 68 -28.77 29.36 -28.43
N LEU A 69 -27.67 30.06 -28.12
CA LEU A 69 -27.48 30.51 -26.73
C LEU A 69 -28.05 31.90 -26.45
N THR A 70 -28.01 32.80 -27.43
CA THR A 70 -28.38 34.21 -27.20
C THR A 70 -29.88 34.44 -27.29
N TYR A 71 -30.56 33.83 -28.27
CA TYR A 71 -32.00 34.01 -28.49
C TYR A 71 -32.87 33.17 -27.53
N ALA A 72 -32.42 31.96 -27.19
CA ALA A 72 -33.08 31.16 -26.17
C ALA A 72 -32.97 31.82 -24.79
N ARG A 73 -31.80 32.38 -24.44
CA ARG A 73 -31.59 33.11 -23.18
C ARG A 73 -32.48 34.35 -23.08
N SER A 74 -32.67 35.12 -24.17
CA SER A 74 -33.54 36.30 -24.15
C SER A 74 -35.02 35.93 -24.05
N ARG A 75 -35.49 34.90 -24.77
CA ARG A 75 -36.87 34.42 -24.65
C ARG A 75 -37.16 33.78 -23.29
N ILE A 76 -36.18 33.07 -22.71
CA ILE A 76 -36.31 32.51 -21.36
C ILE A 76 -36.34 33.64 -20.33
N SER A 77 -35.51 34.68 -20.46
CA SER A 77 -35.58 35.84 -19.54
C SER A 77 -36.87 36.63 -19.67
N ASP A 78 -37.45 36.74 -20.87
CA ASP A 78 -38.71 37.47 -21.09
C ASP A 78 -39.93 36.73 -20.52
N VAL A 79 -39.95 35.40 -20.63
CA VAL A 79 -41.00 34.55 -20.03
C VAL A 79 -40.86 34.48 -18.50
N VAL A 80 -39.62 34.44 -17.99
CA VAL A 80 -39.32 34.48 -16.55
C VAL A 80 -39.59 35.88 -15.96
N GLY A 81 -39.40 36.95 -16.73
CA GLY A 81 -39.64 38.33 -16.29
C GLY A 81 -41.11 38.73 -16.19
N THR A 82 -41.99 38.08 -16.97
CA THR A 82 -43.43 38.42 -17.05
C THR A 82 -44.31 37.60 -16.11
N ILE A 83 -43.86 36.43 -15.66
CA ILE A 83 -44.60 35.57 -14.72
C ILE A 83 -44.00 35.71 -13.31
N ARG A 84 -44.44 36.74 -12.57
CA ARG A 84 -44.45 36.80 -11.10
C ARG A 84 -43.14 36.55 -10.31
N LEU A 85 -41.94 36.79 -10.86
CA LEU A 85 -40.71 36.51 -10.12
C LEU A 85 -40.35 37.52 -9.00
N ARG A 86 -40.88 38.74 -8.98
CA ARG A 86 -40.51 39.75 -7.96
C ARG A 86 -41.11 39.51 -6.57
N LYS A 87 -42.22 38.76 -6.47
CA LYS A 87 -42.78 38.35 -5.17
C LYS A 87 -42.21 36.99 -4.72
N LEU A 88 -41.93 36.10 -5.67
CA LEU A 88 -41.30 34.82 -5.39
C LEU A 88 -39.81 34.95 -5.05
N SER A 89 -39.06 35.93 -5.57
CA SER A 89 -37.62 36.03 -5.30
C SER A 89 -37.29 36.32 -3.83
N ASN A 90 -38.11 37.09 -3.12
CA ASN A 90 -37.86 37.41 -1.71
C ASN A 90 -38.24 36.25 -0.79
N ASP A 91 -39.33 35.52 -1.10
CA ASP A 91 -39.72 34.30 -0.39
C ASP A 91 -38.79 33.12 -0.73
N PHE A 92 -38.25 33.04 -1.96
CA PHE A 92 -37.24 32.05 -2.33
C PHE A 92 -35.87 32.39 -1.76
N ALA A 93 -35.45 33.66 -1.76
CA ALA A 93 -34.16 34.04 -1.18
C ALA A 93 -34.14 33.77 0.33
N SER A 94 -35.21 34.13 1.05
CA SER A 94 -35.32 33.83 2.48
C SER A 94 -35.43 32.32 2.75
N ASN A 95 -36.17 31.56 1.92
CA ASN A 95 -36.19 30.08 2.03
C ASN A 95 -34.84 29.44 1.70
N ILE A 96 -34.10 29.94 0.70
CA ILE A 96 -32.78 29.43 0.33
C ILE A 96 -31.78 29.70 1.46
N GLU A 97 -31.84 30.87 2.09
CA GLU A 97 -30.97 31.22 3.20
C GLU A 97 -31.30 30.40 4.45
N ALA A 98 -32.59 30.18 4.73
CA ALA A 98 -33.03 29.28 5.79
C ALA A 98 -32.62 27.82 5.53
N GLN A 99 -32.79 27.31 4.30
CA GLN A 99 -32.34 25.97 3.92
C GLN A 99 -30.83 25.82 4.00
N LYS A 100 -30.06 26.85 3.60
CA LYS A 100 -28.61 26.85 3.73
C LYS A 100 -28.18 26.79 5.18
N GLN A 101 -28.80 27.59 6.06
CA GLN A 101 -28.52 27.56 7.49
C GLN A 101 -28.93 26.23 8.14
N GLN A 102 -29.99 25.58 7.68
CA GLN A 102 -30.36 24.23 8.13
C GLN A 102 -29.32 23.21 7.66
N ALA A 103 -28.94 23.23 6.39
CA ALA A 103 -27.92 22.34 5.85
C ALA A 103 -26.55 22.52 6.54
N GLU A 104 -26.17 23.75 6.87
CA GLU A 104 -24.93 24.03 7.62
C GLU A 104 -25.01 23.50 9.06
N ARG A 105 -26.17 23.60 9.72
CA ARG A 105 -26.38 23.03 11.06
C ARG A 105 -26.35 21.50 11.02
N ASP A 106 -27.05 20.89 10.08
CA ASP A 106 -27.08 19.43 9.90
C ASP A 106 -25.68 18.89 9.58
N LEU A 107 -24.91 19.60 8.73
CA LEU A 107 -23.52 19.26 8.43
C LEU A 107 -22.63 19.37 9.68
N TYR A 108 -22.83 20.41 10.50
CA TYR A 108 -22.09 20.59 11.74
C TYR A 108 -22.41 19.49 12.75
N GLU A 109 -23.67 19.09 12.87
CA GLU A 109 -24.11 17.99 13.73
C GLU A 109 -23.54 16.65 13.27
N GLN A 110 -23.62 16.34 11.97
CA GLN A 110 -22.99 15.14 11.41
C GLN A 110 -21.49 15.11 11.67
N LYS A 111 -20.80 16.24 11.48
CA LYS A 111 -19.37 16.33 11.74
C LYS A 111 -19.05 16.05 13.21
N ARG A 112 -19.85 16.59 14.15
CA ARG A 112 -19.68 16.29 15.58
C ARG A 112 -19.93 14.81 15.90
N GLN A 113 -20.94 14.19 15.28
CA GLN A 113 -21.23 12.77 15.49
C GLN A 113 -20.06 11.89 15.01
N VAL A 114 -19.59 12.12 13.79
CA VAL A 114 -18.44 11.41 13.20
C VAL A 114 -17.18 11.61 14.04
N GLU A 115 -16.91 12.83 14.49
CA GLU A 115 -15.74 13.11 15.34
C GLU A 115 -15.83 12.38 16.69
N GLN A 116 -17.01 12.30 17.28
CA GLN A 116 -17.23 11.55 18.53
C GLN A 116 -17.07 10.05 18.32
N GLU A 117 -17.59 9.49 17.23
CA GLU A 117 -17.41 8.08 16.88
C GLU A 117 -15.94 7.74 16.63
N LEU A 118 -15.23 8.58 15.87
CA LEU A 118 -13.80 8.42 15.61
C LEU A 118 -13.00 8.45 16.91
N LYS A 119 -13.36 9.34 17.84
CA LYS A 119 -12.73 9.42 19.16
C LYS A 119 -13.00 8.17 20.01
N ARG A 120 -14.20 7.60 19.93
CA ARG A 120 -14.55 6.34 20.61
C ARG A 120 -13.76 5.17 20.03
N GLN A 121 -13.77 5.00 18.70
CA GLN A 121 -13.02 3.96 18.02
C GLN A 121 -11.52 4.05 18.30
N LYS A 122 -10.95 5.26 18.28
CA LYS A 122 -9.53 5.46 18.60
C LYS A 122 -9.21 5.04 20.04
N LYS A 123 -10.07 5.40 21.00
CA LYS A 123 -9.87 5.03 22.40
C LYS A 123 -9.97 3.52 22.63
N GLU A 124 -10.89 2.85 21.93
CA GLU A 124 -11.05 1.40 21.97
C GLU A 124 -9.82 0.70 21.35
N ALA A 125 -9.42 1.11 20.15
CA ALA A 125 -8.23 0.57 19.50
C ALA A 125 -6.94 0.79 20.31
N GLU A 126 -6.80 1.94 20.96
CA GLU A 126 -5.65 2.23 21.83
C GLU A 126 -5.65 1.32 23.08
N GLN A 127 -6.83 1.06 23.67
CA GLN A 127 -6.95 0.14 24.80
C GLN A 127 -6.61 -1.30 24.40
N ASP A 128 -7.08 -1.75 23.24
CA ASP A 128 -6.78 -3.10 22.74
C ASP A 128 -5.30 -3.27 22.40
N LEU A 129 -4.69 -2.27 21.75
CA LEU A 129 -3.25 -2.26 21.51
C LEU A 129 -2.47 -2.31 22.81
N GLN A 130 -2.93 -1.59 23.84
CA GLN A 130 -2.29 -1.60 25.15
C GLN A 130 -2.42 -2.96 25.86
N ARG A 131 -3.56 -3.66 25.71
CA ARG A 131 -3.74 -5.04 26.22
C ARG A 131 -2.81 -6.01 25.52
N GLN A 132 -2.78 -6.00 24.19
CA GLN A 132 -1.87 -6.83 23.40
C GLN A 132 -0.41 -6.59 23.76
N ARG A 133 -0.02 -5.33 23.99
CA ARG A 133 1.35 -4.99 24.39
C ARG A 133 1.71 -5.56 25.76
N ARG A 134 0.80 -5.51 26.74
CA ARG A 134 1.03 -6.11 28.07
C ARG A 134 1.12 -7.63 27.98
N GLU A 135 0.24 -8.27 27.21
CA GLU A 135 0.28 -9.71 27.00
C GLU A 135 1.58 -10.16 26.32
N ALA A 136 2.02 -9.44 25.29
CA ALA A 136 3.28 -9.70 24.61
C ALA A 136 4.49 -9.49 25.53
N GLU A 137 4.48 -8.42 26.33
CA GLU A 137 5.54 -8.15 27.30
C GLU A 137 5.61 -9.24 28.39
N GLU A 138 4.46 -9.70 28.89
CA GLU A 138 4.40 -10.83 29.83
C GLU A 138 4.88 -12.14 29.19
N ALA A 139 4.51 -12.40 27.94
CA ALA A 139 4.98 -13.58 27.21
C ALA A 139 6.51 -13.56 27.05
N ILE A 140 7.07 -12.44 26.61
CA ILE A 140 8.53 -12.26 26.50
C ILE A 140 9.20 -12.41 27.88
N LYS A 141 8.60 -11.87 28.94
CA LYS A 141 9.14 -12.00 30.30
C LYS A 141 9.15 -13.46 30.77
N ARG A 142 8.08 -14.22 30.50
CA ARG A 142 8.00 -15.66 30.83
C ARG A 142 9.01 -16.47 30.02
N GLU A 143 9.15 -16.18 28.72
CA GLU A 143 10.16 -16.81 27.87
C GLU A 143 11.58 -16.49 28.35
N ALA A 144 11.87 -15.23 28.69
CA ALA A 144 13.16 -14.82 29.22
C ALA A 144 13.47 -15.49 30.57
N GLU A 145 12.48 -15.67 31.45
CA GLU A 145 12.64 -16.40 32.70
C GLU A 145 12.91 -17.89 32.46
N ASN A 146 12.21 -18.52 31.51
CA ASN A 146 12.43 -19.91 31.13
C ASN A 146 13.84 -20.10 30.54
N LEU A 147 14.25 -19.23 29.63
CA LEU A 147 15.60 -19.23 29.06
C LEU A 147 16.67 -19.03 30.14
N ARG A 148 16.41 -18.18 31.14
CA ARG A 148 17.32 -17.99 32.27
C ARG A 148 17.43 -19.26 33.11
N LYS A 149 16.29 -19.90 33.45
CA LYS A 149 16.29 -21.17 34.19
C LYS A 149 17.00 -22.28 33.42
N GLU A 150 16.81 -22.35 32.11
CA GLU A 150 17.47 -23.31 31.24
C GLU A 150 18.99 -23.07 31.21
N ARG A 151 19.43 -21.81 31.06
CA ARG A 151 20.86 -21.46 31.19
C ARG A 151 21.44 -21.85 32.55
N GLU A 152 20.75 -21.52 33.64
CA GLU A 152 21.18 -21.90 35.00
C GLU A 152 21.25 -23.42 35.16
N HIS A 153 20.33 -24.19 34.54
CA HIS A 153 20.37 -25.65 34.53
C HIS A 153 21.59 -26.17 33.76
N TYR A 154 21.84 -25.66 32.56
CA TYR A 154 23.03 -26.01 31.76
C TYR A 154 24.35 -25.67 32.48
N GLU A 155 24.42 -24.52 33.16
CA GLU A 155 25.60 -24.14 33.96
C GLU A 155 25.79 -25.05 35.18
N ARG A 156 24.71 -25.43 35.88
CA ARG A 156 24.77 -26.41 36.97
C ARG A 156 25.19 -27.79 36.49
N GLU A 157 24.65 -28.26 35.36
CA GLU A 157 25.07 -29.53 34.77
C GLU A 157 26.55 -29.49 34.37
N GLN A 158 27.05 -28.42 33.74
CA GLN A 158 28.46 -28.29 33.42
C GLN A 158 29.37 -28.30 34.66
N SER A 159 29.01 -27.55 35.70
CA SER A 159 29.79 -27.48 36.94
C SER A 159 29.75 -28.80 37.72
N ASN A 160 28.61 -29.49 37.75
CA ASN A 160 28.50 -30.80 38.39
C ASN A 160 29.25 -31.88 37.60
N ASN A 161 29.28 -31.79 36.26
CA ASN A 161 30.09 -32.67 35.44
C ASN A 161 31.59 -32.39 35.67
N GLN A 162 32.04 -31.14 35.70
CA GLN A 162 33.42 -30.77 36.02
C GLN A 162 33.89 -31.26 37.40
N ASN A 163 33.04 -31.17 38.43
CA ASN A 163 33.38 -31.70 39.76
C ASN A 163 33.46 -33.24 39.78
N LYS A 164 32.67 -33.92 38.95
CA LYS A 164 32.74 -35.38 38.78
C LYS A 164 33.97 -35.80 37.96
N THR A 165 34.39 -35.00 36.97
CA THR A 165 35.63 -35.23 36.20
C THR A 165 36.90 -34.91 37.00
N ASN A 166 36.87 -33.94 37.93
CA ASN A 166 38.01 -33.64 38.82
C ASN A 166 38.28 -34.73 39.88
N SER A 167 37.35 -35.65 40.11
CA SER A 167 37.54 -36.79 41.00
C SER A 167 38.07 -38.05 40.28
N GLU A 168 38.08 -38.08 38.95
CA GLU A 168 38.46 -39.26 38.16
C GLU A 168 39.55 -39.01 37.10
N GLN A 169 40.02 -37.78 36.91
CA GLN A 169 41.03 -37.45 35.90
C GLN A 169 42.18 -36.58 36.42
N SER A 170 42.96 -37.17 37.32
CA SER A 170 44.40 -36.96 37.39
C SER A 170 45.07 -37.61 36.15
N SER A 171 44.78 -37.12 34.95
CA SER A 171 45.57 -37.28 33.72
C SER A 171 44.73 -36.95 32.49
N SER A 172 45.38 -36.34 31.51
CA SER A 172 44.96 -36.12 30.12
C SER A 172 44.08 -34.90 29.81
N THR A 173 44.80 -33.87 29.33
CA THR A 173 44.48 -33.13 28.11
C THR A 173 43.25 -32.23 28.13
N GLN A 174 43.45 -31.08 28.75
CA GLN A 174 42.96 -29.76 28.38
C GLN A 174 42.61 -29.65 26.88
N SER A 175 41.33 -29.85 26.55
CA SER A 175 40.77 -29.56 25.23
C SER A 175 40.69 -28.04 25.06
N ASN A 176 41.80 -27.48 24.58
CA ASN A 176 41.87 -26.12 24.06
C ASN A 176 40.70 -25.88 23.09
N LYS A 177 39.99 -24.76 23.26
CA LYS A 177 39.37 -24.07 22.12
C LYS A 177 40.51 -23.86 21.12
N GLN A 178 40.59 -24.70 20.09
CA GLN A 178 41.68 -24.66 19.12
C GLN A 178 41.60 -23.32 18.40
N HIS A 179 42.45 -22.39 18.87
CA HIS A 179 42.78 -21.18 18.13
C HIS A 179 43.54 -21.65 16.89
N LEU A 180 42.78 -21.96 15.83
CA LEU A 180 43.29 -22.45 14.56
C LEU A 180 44.41 -21.53 14.10
N ASN A 181 45.61 -22.07 13.96
CA ASN A 181 46.78 -21.28 13.60
C ASN A 181 46.91 -21.25 12.07
N PRO A 182 46.74 -20.10 11.39
CA PRO A 182 46.80 -20.02 9.93
C PRO A 182 48.18 -20.36 9.34
N LEU A 183 49.22 -20.53 10.16
CA LEU A 183 50.56 -20.96 9.75
C LEU A 183 50.73 -22.49 9.72
N VAL A 184 49.84 -23.23 10.37
CA VAL A 184 49.86 -24.70 10.37
C VAL A 184 49.00 -25.20 9.22
N PHE A 185 49.52 -26.12 8.40
CA PHE A 185 48.81 -26.57 7.19
C PHE A 185 47.44 -27.20 7.50
N ALA A 186 47.34 -28.01 8.55
CA ALA A 186 46.09 -28.62 9.01
C ALA A 186 45.03 -27.57 9.29
N ASP A 187 45.34 -26.66 10.22
CA ASP A 187 44.47 -25.56 10.64
C ASP A 187 44.17 -24.58 9.49
N ALA A 188 45.14 -24.32 8.60
CA ALA A 188 44.94 -23.48 7.43
C ALA A 188 43.94 -24.08 6.43
N CYS A 189 43.92 -25.40 6.28
CA CYS A 189 42.90 -26.09 5.49
C CYS A 189 41.52 -25.91 6.14
N GLU A 190 41.43 -26.10 7.46
CA GLU A 190 40.19 -25.92 8.21
C GLU A 190 39.68 -24.48 8.18
N ILE A 191 40.57 -23.47 8.26
CA ILE A 191 40.23 -22.04 8.10
C ILE A 191 39.64 -21.75 6.70
N LEU A 192 40.07 -22.48 5.67
CA LEU A 192 39.49 -22.39 4.32
C LEU A 192 38.20 -23.21 4.17
N GLY A 193 37.74 -23.87 5.24
CA GLY A 193 36.52 -24.69 5.26
C GLY A 193 36.68 -26.03 4.53
N LEU A 194 37.91 -26.50 4.33
CA LEU A 194 38.21 -27.74 3.62
C LEU A 194 39.09 -28.63 4.49
N GLY A 195 38.76 -29.93 4.60
CA GLY A 195 39.64 -30.89 5.25
C GLY A 195 40.98 -31.07 4.51
N GLN A 196 41.93 -31.73 5.15
CA GLN A 196 43.21 -32.09 4.51
C GLN A 196 42.99 -33.05 3.33
N GLY A 197 43.86 -33.00 2.32
CA GLY A 197 43.82 -33.93 1.18
C GLY A 197 43.03 -33.46 -0.04
N LYS A 198 42.63 -32.18 -0.10
CA LYS A 198 42.04 -31.58 -1.30
C LYS A 198 43.11 -31.07 -2.27
N THR A 199 42.72 -30.87 -3.52
CA THR A 199 43.61 -30.34 -4.55
C THR A 199 43.82 -28.84 -4.40
N LEU A 200 44.95 -28.32 -4.89
CA LEU A 200 45.24 -26.89 -4.87
C LEU A 200 44.14 -26.06 -5.57
N LYS A 201 43.50 -26.62 -6.60
CA LYS A 201 42.37 -25.97 -7.31
C LYS A 201 41.15 -25.81 -6.42
N GLU A 202 40.83 -26.81 -5.60
CA GLU A 202 39.71 -26.76 -4.65
C GLU A 202 39.95 -25.74 -3.53
N TYR A 203 41.16 -25.72 -2.95
CA TYR A 203 41.52 -24.71 -1.96
C TYR A 203 41.48 -23.28 -2.54
N LYS A 204 41.94 -23.10 -3.79
CA LYS A 204 41.85 -21.81 -4.48
C LYS A 204 40.39 -21.36 -4.67
N ALA A 205 39.51 -22.29 -5.05
CA ALA A 205 38.10 -22.00 -5.24
C ALA A 205 37.41 -21.61 -3.92
N ALA A 206 37.72 -22.32 -2.82
CA ALA A 206 37.20 -22.00 -1.49
C ALA A 206 37.69 -20.63 -0.99
N TYR A 207 38.99 -20.33 -1.15
CA TYR A 207 39.57 -19.03 -0.83
C TYR A 207 38.88 -17.88 -1.59
N LEU A 208 38.67 -18.01 -2.90
CA LEU A 208 38.00 -16.98 -3.70
C LEU A 208 36.54 -16.76 -3.27
N LYS A 209 35.82 -17.83 -2.93
CA LYS A 209 34.45 -17.74 -2.42
C LYS A 209 34.40 -16.99 -1.09
N LEU A 210 35.27 -17.35 -0.15
CA LEU A 210 35.33 -16.72 1.16
C LEU A 210 35.77 -15.25 1.06
N MET A 211 36.79 -14.94 0.27
CA MET A 211 37.23 -13.55 0.05
C MET A 211 36.13 -12.67 -0.58
N LYS A 212 35.26 -13.26 -1.41
CA LYS A 212 34.11 -12.55 -2.00
C LYS A 212 33.05 -12.13 -0.97
N LEU A 213 33.01 -12.81 0.18
CA LEU A 213 32.12 -12.48 1.29
C LEU A 213 32.68 -11.31 2.11
N TYR A 214 34.00 -11.29 2.32
CA TYR A 214 34.69 -10.29 3.14
C TYR A 214 35.17 -9.03 2.37
N HIS A 215 34.64 -8.75 1.18
CA HIS A 215 35.01 -7.53 0.45
C HIS A 215 34.54 -6.26 1.16
N SER A 216 35.40 -5.23 1.20
CA SER A 216 35.15 -3.94 1.84
C SER A 216 33.85 -3.26 1.41
N ASP A 217 33.42 -3.49 0.17
CA ASP A 217 32.17 -2.98 -0.40
C ASP A 217 30.92 -3.53 0.33
N LYS A 218 31.00 -4.76 0.86
CA LYS A 218 29.94 -5.36 1.69
C LYS A 218 30.03 -4.99 3.17
N LEU A 219 31.15 -4.40 3.59
CA LEU A 219 31.41 -3.99 4.97
C LEU A 219 31.01 -2.53 5.24
N ALA A 220 30.62 -1.77 4.21
CA ALA A 220 30.29 -0.34 4.30
C ALA A 220 29.05 0.01 5.15
N GLY A 221 28.24 -0.99 5.52
CA GLY A 221 27.04 -0.83 6.35
C GLY A 221 27.10 -1.49 7.74
N LEU A 222 28.23 -2.08 8.13
CA LEU A 222 28.39 -2.72 9.44
C LEU A 222 28.97 -1.77 10.49
N SER A 223 28.70 -2.04 11.77
CA SER A 223 29.34 -1.32 12.88
C SER A 223 30.87 -1.51 12.87
N ASP A 224 31.60 -0.55 13.43
CA ASP A 224 33.07 -0.56 13.40
C ASP A 224 33.69 -1.82 14.03
N GLU A 225 33.12 -2.33 15.13
CA GLU A 225 33.51 -3.63 15.72
C GLU A 225 33.38 -4.80 14.74
N LEU A 226 32.25 -4.89 14.03
CA LEU A 226 32.00 -5.98 13.08
C LEU A 226 32.91 -5.85 11.86
N ARG A 227 33.11 -4.63 11.37
CA ARG A 227 34.04 -4.35 10.27
C ARG A 227 35.47 -4.79 10.62
N LYS A 228 35.93 -4.49 11.83
CA LYS A 228 37.25 -4.90 12.32
C LYS A 228 37.38 -6.42 12.44
N GLN A 229 36.35 -7.10 12.94
CA GLN A 229 36.33 -8.56 13.05
C GLN A 229 36.39 -9.25 11.67
N GLU A 230 35.65 -8.73 10.70
CA GLU A 230 35.63 -9.25 9.33
C GLU A 230 36.96 -8.98 8.59
N GLU A 231 37.60 -7.83 8.84
CA GLU A 231 38.95 -7.53 8.35
C GLU A 231 40.01 -8.49 8.95
N GLU A 232 39.92 -8.80 10.24
CA GLU A 232 40.81 -9.77 10.91
C GLU A 232 40.63 -11.18 10.33
N ARG A 233 39.39 -11.60 10.06
CA ARG A 233 39.09 -12.87 9.39
C ARG A 233 39.65 -12.92 7.96
N ALA A 234 39.50 -11.85 7.20
CA ALA A 234 40.07 -11.76 5.85
C ALA A 234 41.61 -11.86 5.87
N LYS A 235 42.27 -11.25 6.85
CA LYS A 235 43.72 -11.39 7.07
C LYS A 235 44.11 -12.83 7.39
N ALA A 236 43.40 -13.49 8.31
CA ALA A 236 43.64 -14.89 8.64
C ALA A 236 43.47 -15.80 7.40
N LEU A 237 42.47 -15.53 6.57
CA LEU A 237 42.23 -16.25 5.31
C LEU A 237 43.39 -16.13 4.32
N ASN A 238 43.97 -14.94 4.20
CA ASN A 238 45.12 -14.69 3.33
C ASN A 238 46.37 -15.44 3.80
N VAL A 239 46.61 -15.47 5.12
CA VAL A 239 47.73 -16.22 5.71
C VAL A 239 47.53 -17.72 5.49
N ALA A 240 46.34 -18.25 5.76
CA ALA A 240 46.00 -19.65 5.56
C ALA A 240 46.19 -20.09 4.10
N TRP A 241 45.70 -19.31 3.14
CA TRP A 241 45.92 -19.56 1.72
C TRP A 241 47.41 -19.55 1.34
N GLY A 242 48.20 -18.63 1.90
CA GLY A 242 49.65 -18.59 1.72
C GLY A 242 50.33 -19.86 2.22
N THR A 243 49.94 -20.36 3.39
CA THR A 243 50.43 -21.62 3.97
C THR A 243 50.09 -22.83 3.10
N VAL A 244 48.84 -22.94 2.67
CA VAL A 244 48.37 -24.04 1.79
C VAL A 244 49.09 -24.02 0.44
N LYS A 245 49.22 -22.84 -0.17
CA LYS A 245 49.90 -22.65 -1.45
C LYS A 245 51.39 -23.02 -1.36
N LYS A 246 52.06 -22.72 -0.25
CA LYS A 246 53.48 -23.09 -0.04
C LYS A 246 53.68 -24.59 0.13
N LYS A 247 52.73 -25.28 0.77
CA LYS A 247 52.82 -26.73 1.05
C LYS A 247 52.50 -27.60 -0.17
N LEU A 248 51.60 -27.13 -1.05
CA LEU A 248 51.11 -27.86 -2.24
C LEU A 248 51.76 -27.42 -3.56
N LYS A 249 52.79 -26.58 -3.50
CA LYS A 249 53.60 -26.18 -4.66
C LYS A 249 54.79 -27.12 -4.79
#